data_AF-A0A932MC73-F1
#
_entry.id   AF-A0A932MC73-F1
#
_cell.length_a   1.000
_cell.length_b   1.000
_cell.length_c   1.000
_cell.angle_alpha   90.00
_cell.angle_beta   90.00
_cell.angle_gamma   90.00
#
_symmetry.space_group_name_H-M   'P 1'
#
loop_
_entity.id
_entity.type
_entity.pdbx_description
1 polymer ?
#
loop_
_entity_poly.entity_id
_entity_poly.type
_entity_poly.pdbx_seq_one_letter_code
_entity_poly.pdbx_strand_id
1 'polypeptide(L)' 'MKPRHKRLAMIAVGVAALGVTAVLVLGAFQKNLVFFFTPTQVAANEAPQGRAFRIGGLVEPGSVKRQPDGVT' A
#
# COMPACT_ATOMS: atom_id res chain seq x y z
N MET A 1 -3.56 44.94 -5.74
CA MET A 1 -2.39 44.03 -5.59
C MET A 1 -1.38 44.30 -6.68
N LYS A 2 -0.11 44.54 -6.35
CA LYS A 2 0.94 44.79 -7.38
C LYS A 2 1.00 43.59 -8.34
N PRO A 3 1.16 43.81 -9.67
CA PRO A 3 1.15 42.72 -10.67
C PRO A 3 2.14 41.59 -10.35
N ARG A 4 3.28 41.92 -9.74
CA ARG A 4 4.28 40.96 -9.24
C ARG A 4 3.73 39.99 -8.19
N HIS A 5 2.89 40.45 -7.27
CA HIS A 5 2.32 39.62 -6.21
C HIS A 5 1.23 38.69 -6.75
N LYS A 6 0.49 39.14 -7.78
CA LYS A 6 -0.50 38.31 -8.48
C LYS A 6 0.16 37.16 -9.26
N ARG A 7 1.31 37.41 -9.91
CA ARG A 7 2.12 36.36 -10.53
C ARG A 7 2.69 35.37 -9.51
N LEU A 8 3.24 35.86 -8.40
CA LEU A 8 3.76 35.02 -7.31
C LEU A 8 2.66 34.15 -6.71
N ALA A 9 1.46 34.70 -6.48
CA ALA A 9 0.32 33.94 -5.99
C ALA A 9 -0.10 32.82 -6.96
N MET A 10 -0.14 33.08 -8.27
CA MET A 10 -0.45 32.04 -9.27
C MET A 10 0.61 30.93 -9.30
N ILE A 11 1.89 31.28 -9.19
CA ILE A 11 2.97 30.28 -9.13
C ILE A 11 2.85 29.46 -7.83
N ALA A 12 2.60 30.10 -6.69
CA ALA A 12 2.44 29.42 -5.41
C ALA A 12 1.27 28.43 -5.43
N VAL A 13 0.13 28.81 -6.01
CA VAL A 13 -1.03 27.92 -6.21
C VAL A 13 -0.67 26.74 -7.11
N GLY A 14 0.06 26.98 -8.20
CA GLY A 14 0.53 25.90 -9.09
C GLY A 14 1.45 24.91 -8.38
N VAL A 15 2.42 25.40 -7.60
CA VAL A 15 3.33 24.56 -6.82
C VAL A 15 2.58 23.78 -5.74
N ALA A 16 1.62 24.42 -5.05
CA ALA A 16 0.80 23.75 -4.05
C ALA A 16 -0.04 22.62 -4.66
N ALA A 17 -0.65 22.85 -5.84
CA ALA A 17 -1.43 21.82 -6.54
C ALA A 17 -0.57 20.62 -6.96
N LEU A 18 0.65 20.87 -7.45
CA LEU A 18 1.61 19.80 -7.78
C LEU A 18 2.04 19.03 -6.52
N GLY A 19 2.28 19.73 -5.41
CA GLY A 19 2.62 19.12 -4.13
C GLY A 19 1.53 18.18 -3.61
N VAL A 20 0.27 18.64 -3.60
CA VAL A 20 -0.89 17.82 -3.21
C VAL A 20 -1.01 16.59 -4.10
N THR A 21 -0.84 16.77 -5.41
CA THR A 21 -0.90 15.66 -6.37
C THR A 21 0.17 14.61 -6.08
N ALA A 22 1.42 15.03 -5.85
CA ALA A 22 2.51 14.12 -5.53
C ALA A 22 2.25 13.31 -4.25
N VAL A 23 1.75 13.97 -3.19
CA VAL A 23 1.40 13.30 -1.93
C VAL A 23 0.31 12.26 -2.12
N LEU A 24 -0.74 12.59 -2.88
CA LEU A 24 -1.83 11.66 -3.17
C LEU A 24 -1.34 10.45 -3.97
N VAL A 25 -0.51 10.66 -4.99
CA VAL A 25 0.06 9.58 -5.80
C VAL A 25 0.95 8.68 -4.95
N LEU A 26 1.90 9.23 -4.19
CA LEU A 26 2.77 8.43 -3.32
C LEU A 26 1.97 7.62 -2.30
N GLY A 27 0.97 8.24 -1.66
CA GLY A 27 0.10 7.57 -0.71
C GLY A 27 -0.76 6.48 -1.36
N ALA A 28 -1.25 6.69 -2.59
CA ALA A 28 -1.98 5.68 -3.34
C ALA A 28 -1.08 4.50 -3.74
N PHE A 29 0.16 4.77 -4.17
CA PHE A 29 1.15 3.73 -4.45
C PHE A 29 1.44 2.90 -3.20
N GLN A 30 1.72 3.53 -2.04
CA GLN A 30 1.93 2.81 -0.78
C GLN A 30 0.74 1.92 -0.40
N LYS A 31 -0.49 2.38 -0.62
CA LYS A 31 -1.71 1.61 -0.33
C LYS A 31 -1.98 0.49 -1.34
N ASN A 32 -1.48 0.60 -2.58
CA ASN A 32 -1.63 -0.39 -3.65
C ASN A 32 -0.48 -1.40 -3.68
N LEU A 33 0.56 -1.22 -2.86
CA LEU A 33 1.56 -2.26 -2.65
C LEU A 33 0.84 -3.45 -2.00
N VAL A 34 0.77 -4.55 -2.75
CA VAL A 34 0.34 -5.85 -2.25
C VAL A 34 1.32 -6.23 -1.15
N PHE A 35 0.97 -5.92 0.10
CA PHE A 35 1.79 -6.26 1.25
C PHE A 35 1.98 -7.78 1.24
N PHE A 36 3.20 -8.20 0.89
CA PHE A 36 3.65 -9.55 1.08
C PHE A 36 3.92 -9.69 2.58
N PHE A 37 2.99 -10.32 3.28
CA PHE A 37 3.20 -10.64 4.69
C PHE A 37 3.96 -11.96 4.80
N THR A 38 4.96 -12.00 5.66
CA THR A 38 5.61 -13.26 6.02
C THR A 38 4.74 -14.04 7.01
N PRO A 39 4.85 -15.38 7.08
CA PRO A 39 4.05 -16.18 8.03
C PRO A 39 4.19 -15.71 9.48
N THR A 40 5.38 -15.23 9.86
CA THR A 40 5.67 -14.67 11.19
C THR A 40 4.91 -13.37 11.46
N GLN A 41 4.80 -12.48 10.46
CA GLN A 41 4.05 -11.22 10.58
C GLN A 41 2.54 -11.45 10.64
N VAL A 42 2.04 -12.45 9.92
CA VAL A 42 0.64 -12.88 10.01
C VAL A 42 0.35 -13.45 11.41
N ALA A 43 1.24 -14.28 11.95
CA ALA A 43 1.12 -14.81 13.31
C ALA A 43 1.21 -13.70 14.37
N ALA A 44 1.97 -12.63 14.11
CA ALA A 44 2.08 -11.46 14.97
C ALA A 44 0.91 -10.47 14.86
N ASN A 45 -0.15 -10.78 14.10
CA ASN A 45 -1.32 -9.91 13.84
C ASN A 45 -1.00 -8.59 13.11
N GLU A 46 0.14 -8.50 12.40
CA GLU A 46 0.46 -7.33 11.58
C GLU A 46 -0.26 -7.35 10.22
N ALA A 47 -0.89 -8.46 9.87
CA ALA A 47 -1.66 -8.60 8.64
C ALA A 47 -3.05 -7.94 8.77
N PRO A 48 -3.52 -7.21 7.74
CA PRO A 48 -4.80 -6.52 7.76
C PRO A 48 -5.95 -7.54 7.81
N GLN A 49 -6.63 -7.59 8.95
CA GLN A 49 -7.87 -8.34 9.15
C GLN A 49 -8.96 -7.74 8.24
N GLY A 50 -9.51 -8.54 7.31
CA GLY A 50 -10.61 -8.11 6.42
C GLY A 50 -10.20 -7.52 5.06
N ARG A 51 -8.93 -7.59 4.65
CA ARG A 51 -8.50 -7.28 3.28
C ARG A 51 -7.79 -8.50 2.68
N ALA A 52 -7.94 -8.75 1.38
CA ALA A 52 -7.14 -9.78 0.72
C ALA A 52 -5.66 -9.40 0.76
N PHE A 53 -4.80 -10.30 1.23
CA PHE A 53 -3.35 -10.13 1.27
C PHE A 53 -2.65 -11.39 0.75
N ARG A 54 -1.43 -11.23 0.24
CA ARG A 54 -0.61 -12.35 -0.23
C ARG A 54 0.38 -12.72 0.86
N ILE A 55 0.48 -14.01 1.14
CA ILE A 55 1.44 -14.58 2.09
C ILE A 55 2.46 -15.36 1.28
N GLY A 56 3.75 -15.11 1.55
CA GLY A 56 4.85 -15.87 0.96
C GLY A 56 5.78 -16.37 2.05
N GLY A 57 6.14 -17.65 2.02
CA GLY A 57 7.03 -18.25 3.02
C GLY A 57 7.44 -19.67 2.66
N LEU A 58 8.41 -20.20 3.42
CA LEU A 58 8.88 -21.58 3.28
C LEU A 58 7.82 -22.54 3.86
N VAL A 59 7.45 -23.55 3.08
CA VAL A 59 6.57 -24.63 3.53
C VAL A 59 7.43 -25.73 4.12
N GLU A 60 7.20 -26.07 5.40
CA GLU A 60 7.92 -27.15 6.06
C GLU A 60 7.47 -28.53 5.51
N PRO A 61 8.38 -29.49 5.31
CA PRO A 61 8.01 -30.85 4.90
C PRO A 61 6.96 -31.46 5.85
N GLY A 62 5.84 -31.96 5.29
CA GLY A 62 4.77 -32.58 6.07
C GLY A 62 3.73 -31.61 6.67
N SER A 63 3.88 -30.29 6.48
CA SER A 63 2.90 -29.30 6.93
C SER A 63 1.63 -29.23 6.07
N VAL A 64 1.71 -29.66 4.80
CA VAL A 64 0.57 -29.70 3.88
C VAL A 64 -0.23 -30.98 4.10
N LYS A 65 -1.44 -30.85 4.66
CA LYS A 65 -2.41 -31.93 4.79
C LYS A 65 -3.58 -31.66 3.86
N ARG A 66 -3.76 -32.54 2.88
CA ARG A 66 -4.87 -32.49 1.94
C ARG A 66 -6.03 -33.34 2.47
N GLN A 67 -7.23 -32.81 2.43
CA GLN A 67 -8.45 -33.53 2.76
C GLN A 67 -8.86 -34.44 1.59
N PRO A 68 -9.57 -35.55 1.86
CA PRO A 68 -9.96 -36.53 0.84
C PRO A 68 -10.99 -36.02 -0.16
N ASP A 69 -11.54 -34.83 0.07
CA ASP A 69 -12.52 -34.14 -0.76
C ASP A 69 -11.93 -33.53 -2.05
N GLY A 70 -10.60 -33.56 -2.20
CA GLY A 70 -9.91 -33.12 -3.42
C GLY A 70 -9.86 -31.60 -3.61
N VAL A 71 -10.29 -30.84 -2.61
CA VAL A 71 -10.38 -29.36 -2.67
C VAL A 71 -9.25 -28.68 -1.87
N THR A 72 -8.38 -29.44 -1.21
CA THR A 72 -7.21 -28.94 -0.47
C THR A 72 -5.91 -29.63 -0.89
#